data_AF-A0A817M0D7-F1
#
_entry.id   AF-A0A817M0D7-F1
#
_cell.length_a   1.000
_cell.length_b   1.000
_cell.length_c   1.000
_cell.angle_alpha   90.00
_cell.angle_beta   90.00
_cell.angle_gamma   90.00
#
_symmetry.space_group_name_H-M   'P 1'
#
loop_
_entity.id
_entity.type
_entity.pdbx_description
1 polymer ?
#
loop_
_entity_poly.entity_id
_entity_poly.type
_entity_poly.pdbx_seq_one_letter_code
_entity_poly.pdbx_strand_id
1 'polypeptide(L)'
;MTQNHEQFTAVWLDSKYADCDQTSCDRRAQLSPIINYNVKFSDADECLDYIKTIQTESIVFITCGSQGQKLVPNIYHFPQLLYIYIYCFNKVEHEEWALNKNYASKIRGVFTDIDLLLAKINDDVKLSLKNILPLNIFHKYDDLNLKEMSMKDLNKQSAQFMWFQLLIDTLLHGDYSDTAKDDMFYECVAQYDGNEIELKRILDFYKTYIAEQAISWYTRNSFLYRLLNKAFRIQNINIIYKFRYFIKHLYNQLRDVQLQQSKDLSSITVYRGQLMHHDEFDNFKENVGELISINTFFSTTLQSQVALNFTGNGFGRPD
;
A
#
# COMPACT_ATOMS: atom_id res chain seq x y z
N MET A 1 -11.82 -17.12 0.44
CA MET A 1 -10.48 -16.55 0.61
C MET A 1 -10.64 -15.07 0.85
N THR A 2 -10.26 -14.58 2.03
CA THR A 2 -10.25 -13.15 2.36
C THR A 2 -9.26 -12.46 1.45
N GLN A 3 -9.76 -11.63 0.53
CA GLN A 3 -8.94 -10.78 -0.33
C GLN A 3 -8.17 -9.82 0.59
N ASN A 4 -6.88 -9.61 0.37
CA ASN A 4 -6.15 -8.60 1.15
C ASN A 4 -6.56 -7.21 0.62
N HIS A 5 -6.85 -6.27 1.52
CA HIS A 5 -7.17 -4.89 1.19
C HIS A 5 -6.11 -3.89 1.68
N GLU A 6 -4.96 -4.40 2.12
CA GLU A 6 -3.76 -3.61 2.37
C GLU A 6 -2.83 -3.57 1.16
N GLN A 7 -1.83 -2.71 1.24
CA GLN A 7 -0.83 -2.54 0.19
C GLN A 7 0.30 -3.57 0.27
N PHE A 8 0.52 -4.14 1.47
CA PHE A 8 1.58 -5.08 1.72
C PHE A 8 1.01 -6.45 2.12
N THR A 9 1.68 -7.49 1.66
CA THR A 9 1.50 -8.86 2.12
C THR A 9 2.84 -9.37 2.63
N ALA A 10 2.86 -9.82 3.89
CA ALA A 10 4.01 -10.50 4.43
C ALA A 10 3.93 -11.98 4.08
N VAL A 11 4.91 -12.50 3.34
CA VAL A 11 5.02 -13.93 3.02
C VAL A 11 6.20 -14.50 3.79
N TRP A 12 5.95 -15.49 4.65
CA TRP A 12 6.99 -16.12 5.45
C TRP A 12 7.15 -17.59 5.06
N LEU A 13 8.32 -17.96 4.52
CA LEU A 13 8.70 -19.34 4.24
C LEU A 13 9.65 -19.88 5.32
N ASP A 14 9.22 -20.91 6.04
CA ASP A 14 10.09 -21.60 7.02
C ASP A 14 9.72 -23.09 7.12
N SER A 15 10.64 -23.96 6.67
CA SER A 15 10.44 -25.40 6.60
C SER A 15 10.45 -26.10 7.96
N LYS A 16 10.80 -25.43 9.07
CA LYS A 16 10.79 -26.02 10.43
C LYS A 16 9.45 -25.90 11.14
N TYR A 17 8.42 -25.38 10.50
CA TYR A 17 7.11 -25.11 11.11
C TYR A 17 6.17 -26.32 11.21
N ALA A 18 6.51 -27.47 10.62
CA ALA A 18 5.66 -28.65 10.69
C ALA A 18 5.48 -29.20 12.14
N ASP A 19 6.34 -28.79 13.09
CA ASP A 19 6.44 -29.40 14.43
C ASP A 19 6.32 -28.43 15.64
N CYS A 20 5.67 -27.26 15.53
CA CYS A 20 5.60 -26.35 16.69
C CYS A 20 4.26 -25.62 16.92
N ASP A 21 3.54 -26.05 17.96
CA ASP A 21 2.19 -25.57 18.32
C ASP A 21 2.15 -24.27 19.17
N GLN A 22 3.26 -23.78 19.74
CA GLN A 22 3.20 -22.63 20.66
C GLN A 22 3.94 -21.36 20.18
N THR A 23 5.20 -21.44 19.74
CA THR A 23 5.98 -20.25 19.31
C THR A 23 5.49 -19.61 17.99
N SER A 24 4.65 -20.34 17.26
CA SER A 24 4.07 -19.97 15.96
C SER A 24 2.96 -18.91 16.06
N CYS A 25 2.28 -18.84 17.21
CA CYS A 25 1.29 -17.81 17.54
C CYS A 25 1.95 -16.50 17.98
N ASP A 26 2.98 -16.57 18.81
CA ASP A 26 3.69 -15.39 19.33
C ASP A 26 4.31 -14.54 18.21
N ARG A 27 4.93 -15.18 17.22
CA ARG A 27 5.57 -14.46 16.10
C ARG A 27 4.56 -13.85 15.12
N ARG A 28 3.35 -14.41 15.00
CA ARG A 28 2.25 -13.80 14.21
C ARG A 28 1.74 -12.55 14.91
N ALA A 29 1.48 -12.65 16.21
CA ALA A 29 1.06 -11.52 17.03
C ALA A 29 2.05 -10.34 16.99
N GLN A 30 3.34 -10.61 16.77
CA GLN A 30 4.37 -9.58 16.65
C GLN A 30 4.47 -8.93 15.26
N LEU A 31 4.08 -9.62 14.18
CA LEU A 31 4.13 -9.08 12.80
C LEU A 31 2.82 -8.42 12.36
N SER A 32 1.67 -8.90 12.85
CA SER A 32 0.34 -8.32 12.59
C SER A 32 0.22 -6.81 12.88
N PRO A 33 0.90 -6.23 13.89
CA PRO A 33 0.93 -4.78 14.12
C PRO A 33 1.60 -3.97 13.00
N ILE A 34 2.44 -4.62 12.19
CA ILE A 34 3.28 -3.98 11.17
C ILE A 34 2.69 -4.22 9.77
N ILE A 35 2.33 -5.47 9.46
CA ILE A 35 1.66 -5.86 8.21
C ILE A 35 0.46 -6.73 8.60
N ASN A 36 -0.76 -6.26 8.29
CA ASN A 36 -1.98 -6.94 8.70
C ASN A 36 -2.07 -8.33 8.07
N TYR A 37 -1.82 -8.38 6.75
CA TYR A 37 -1.96 -9.61 5.99
C TYR A 37 -0.63 -10.37 5.93
N ASN A 38 -0.56 -11.45 6.71
CA ASN A 38 0.61 -12.33 6.76
C ASN A 38 0.21 -13.77 6.41
N VAL A 39 0.96 -14.37 5.48
CA VAL A 39 0.77 -15.75 5.01
C VAL A 39 2.06 -16.52 5.25
N LYS A 40 1.92 -17.74 5.76
CA LYS A 40 3.03 -18.62 6.08
C LYS A 40 3.01 -19.85 5.19
N PHE A 41 4.19 -20.28 4.76
CA PHE A 41 4.39 -21.49 3.98
C PHE A 41 5.48 -22.35 4.62
N SER A 42 5.22 -23.65 4.66
CA SER A 42 6.23 -24.66 5.00
C SER A 42 6.87 -25.26 3.76
N ASP A 43 6.14 -25.24 2.64
CA ASP A 43 6.54 -25.75 1.34
C ASP A 43 6.95 -24.61 0.39
N ALA A 44 8.06 -24.81 -0.33
CA ALA A 44 8.61 -23.79 -1.20
C ALA A 44 7.84 -23.63 -2.52
N ASP A 45 7.25 -24.72 -3.03
CA ASP A 45 6.50 -24.70 -4.29
C ASP A 45 5.13 -24.04 -4.07
N GLU A 46 4.44 -24.37 -2.98
CA GLU A 46 3.20 -23.67 -2.58
C GLU A 46 3.43 -22.17 -2.37
N CYS A 47 4.55 -21.80 -1.74
CA CYS A 47 4.93 -20.41 -1.54
C CYS A 47 5.14 -19.69 -2.88
N LEU A 48 5.82 -20.34 -3.82
CA LEU A 48 6.12 -19.79 -5.14
C LEU A 48 4.83 -19.59 -5.95
N ASP A 49 3.93 -20.57 -5.93
CA ASP A 49 2.65 -20.45 -6.63
C ASP A 49 1.77 -19.36 -6.02
N TYR A 50 1.77 -19.22 -4.70
CA TYR A 50 1.08 -18.11 -4.04
C TYR A 50 1.62 -16.73 -4.44
N ILE A 51 2.95 -16.56 -4.45
CA ILE A 51 3.59 -15.30 -4.87
C ILE A 51 3.18 -14.91 -6.30
N LYS A 52 3.02 -15.89 -7.21
CA LYS A 52 2.54 -15.64 -8.59
C LYS A 52 1.08 -15.19 -8.63
N THR A 53 0.24 -15.60 -7.68
CA THR A 53 -1.17 -15.18 -7.64
C THR A 53 -1.35 -13.72 -7.20
N ILE A 54 -0.38 -13.17 -6.48
CA ILE A 54 -0.43 -11.78 -6.01
C ILE A 54 -0.04 -10.85 -7.16
N GLN A 55 -1.00 -10.07 -7.63
CA GLN A 55 -0.81 -9.13 -8.74
C GLN A 55 -0.81 -7.66 -8.30
N THR A 56 -1.52 -7.30 -7.23
CA THR A 56 -1.76 -5.90 -6.86
C THR A 56 -0.98 -5.41 -5.64
N GLU A 57 -0.37 -6.33 -4.89
CA GLU A 57 0.20 -6.02 -3.57
C GLU A 57 1.72 -6.13 -3.58
N SER A 58 2.36 -5.31 -2.77
CA SER A 58 3.81 -5.42 -2.55
C SER A 58 4.09 -6.51 -1.52
N ILE A 59 4.95 -7.44 -1.87
CA ILE A 59 5.33 -8.57 -1.04
C ILE A 59 6.56 -8.20 -0.22
N VAL A 60 6.44 -8.38 1.10
CA VAL A 60 7.55 -8.45 2.04
C VAL A 60 7.81 -9.92 2.32
N PHE A 61 8.93 -10.44 1.80
CA PHE A 61 9.26 -11.85 1.91
C PHE A 61 10.25 -12.10 3.05
N ILE A 62 9.93 -13.06 3.91
CA ILE A 62 10.73 -13.49 5.05
C ILE A 62 11.07 -14.97 4.84
N THR A 63 12.35 -15.33 4.90
CA THR A 63 12.79 -16.71 4.68
C THR A 63 13.96 -17.08 5.59
N CYS A 64 14.18 -18.37 5.80
CA CYS A 64 15.40 -18.86 6.42
C CYS A 64 16.53 -18.98 5.40
N GLY A 65 17.78 -18.93 5.85
CA GLY A 65 18.94 -18.84 4.96
C GLY A 65 19.03 -19.95 3.91
N SER A 66 18.78 -21.21 4.29
CA SER A 66 18.85 -22.36 3.38
C SER A 66 17.72 -22.41 2.35
N GLN A 67 16.49 -22.00 2.71
CA GLN A 67 15.36 -21.93 1.78
C GLN A 67 15.45 -20.69 0.89
N GLY A 68 15.87 -19.57 1.47
CA GLY A 68 16.11 -18.33 0.75
C GLY A 68 17.12 -18.51 -0.37
N GLN A 69 18.23 -19.19 -0.12
CA GLN A 69 19.25 -19.45 -1.13
C GLN A 69 18.70 -20.22 -2.36
N LYS A 70 17.71 -21.09 -2.16
CA LYS A 70 17.07 -21.85 -3.24
C LYS A 70 15.99 -21.05 -3.96
N LEU A 71 15.15 -20.34 -3.20
CA LEU A 71 13.95 -19.72 -3.75
C LEU A 71 14.17 -18.30 -4.27
N VAL A 72 15.02 -17.49 -3.61
CA VAL A 72 15.29 -16.09 -4.00
C VAL A 72 15.72 -15.96 -5.47
N PRO A 73 16.61 -16.82 -6.01
CA PRO A 73 16.97 -16.81 -7.44
C PRO A 73 15.77 -17.00 -8.39
N ASN A 74 14.68 -17.62 -7.95
CA ASN A 74 13.49 -17.87 -8.77
C ASN A 74 12.41 -16.80 -8.62
N ILE A 75 12.52 -15.91 -7.62
CA ILE A 75 11.47 -14.93 -7.31
C ILE A 75 11.96 -13.48 -7.36
N TYR A 76 13.28 -13.22 -7.38
CA TYR A 76 13.81 -11.86 -7.29
C TYR A 76 13.36 -10.95 -8.43
N HIS A 77 13.08 -11.49 -9.62
CA HIS A 77 12.65 -10.73 -10.79
C HIS A 77 11.20 -10.26 -10.69
N PHE A 78 10.39 -10.77 -9.76
CA PHE A 78 8.98 -10.38 -9.64
C PHE A 78 8.85 -8.92 -9.17
N PRO A 79 8.17 -8.04 -9.92
CA PRO A 79 7.99 -6.63 -9.54
C PRO A 79 7.27 -6.45 -8.21
N GLN A 80 6.31 -7.35 -7.91
CA GLN A 80 5.58 -7.34 -6.65
C GLN A 80 6.47 -7.66 -5.44
N LEU A 81 7.61 -8.33 -5.63
CA LEU A 81 8.54 -8.63 -4.54
C LEU A 81 9.40 -7.40 -4.21
N LEU A 82 9.07 -6.73 -3.12
CA LEU A 82 9.69 -5.46 -2.74
C LEU A 82 10.92 -5.66 -1.85
N TYR A 83 10.76 -6.39 -0.75
CA TYR A 83 11.83 -6.61 0.24
C TYR A 83 11.95 -8.08 0.60
N ILE A 84 13.19 -8.51 0.78
CA ILE A 84 13.55 -9.86 1.22
C ILE A 84 14.33 -9.75 2.53
N TYR A 85 13.89 -10.48 3.54
CA TYR A 85 14.53 -10.57 4.84
C TYR A 85 14.92 -12.01 5.12
N ILE A 86 16.16 -12.21 5.56
CA ILE A 86 16.67 -13.54 5.89
C ILE A 86 16.74 -13.64 7.40
N TYR A 87 15.99 -14.57 7.98
CA TYR A 87 16.01 -14.87 9.42
C TYR A 87 16.68 -16.21 9.67
N CYS A 88 17.89 -16.20 10.23
CA CYS A 88 18.67 -17.41 10.45
C CYS A 88 19.56 -17.32 11.69
N PHE A 89 19.91 -18.48 12.27
CA PHE A 89 20.87 -18.56 13.38
C PHE A 89 22.32 -18.41 12.92
N ASN A 90 22.65 -18.88 11.70
CA ASN A 90 23.98 -18.77 11.13
C ASN A 90 24.06 -17.57 10.18
N LYS A 91 24.43 -16.41 10.71
CA LYS A 91 24.48 -15.15 9.96
C LYS A 91 25.58 -15.15 8.90
N VAL A 92 26.77 -15.60 9.27
CA VAL A 92 28.00 -15.47 8.46
C VAL A 92 27.88 -16.21 7.12
N GLU A 93 27.38 -17.45 7.14
CA GLU A 93 27.23 -18.27 5.94
C GLU A 93 26.19 -17.70 4.95
N HIS A 94 25.18 -17.00 5.46
CA HIS A 94 24.07 -16.52 4.64
C HIS A 94 24.21 -15.06 4.21
N GLU A 95 25.13 -14.31 4.81
CA GLU A 95 25.50 -12.97 4.33
C GLU A 95 26.22 -13.03 2.97
N GLU A 96 27.05 -14.04 2.72
CA GLU A 96 27.80 -14.15 1.46
C GLU A 96 26.90 -14.25 0.23
N TRP A 97 25.87 -15.11 0.26
CA TRP A 97 24.95 -15.23 -0.87
C TRP A 97 23.94 -14.07 -0.91
N ALA A 98 23.59 -13.50 0.25
CA ALA A 98 22.73 -12.31 0.32
C ALA A 98 23.34 -11.09 -0.37
N LEU A 99 24.67 -11.02 -0.46
CA LEU A 99 25.42 -9.97 -1.16
C LEU A 99 25.51 -10.17 -2.69
N ASN A 100 24.86 -11.19 -3.24
CA ASN A 100 24.85 -11.42 -4.69
C ASN A 100 24.24 -10.22 -5.44
N LYS A 101 25.00 -9.63 -6.36
CA LYS A 101 24.64 -8.41 -7.09
C LYS A 101 23.29 -8.49 -7.81
N ASN A 102 22.83 -9.69 -8.20
CA ASN A 102 21.58 -9.86 -8.96
C ASN A 102 20.32 -9.51 -8.14
N TYR A 103 20.36 -9.71 -6.82
CA TYR A 103 19.19 -9.53 -5.96
C TYR A 103 19.49 -8.84 -4.62
N ALA A 104 20.75 -8.44 -4.38
CA ALA A 104 21.17 -7.69 -3.21
C ALA A 104 20.39 -6.38 -3.01
N SER A 105 19.87 -5.77 -4.08
CA SER A 105 19.04 -4.55 -3.98
C SER A 105 17.70 -4.79 -3.27
N LYS A 106 17.16 -6.01 -3.35
CA LYS A 106 15.90 -6.41 -2.69
C LYS A 106 16.12 -6.99 -1.30
N ILE A 107 17.32 -7.51 -1.01
CA ILE A 107 17.65 -8.05 0.32
C ILE A 107 17.94 -6.90 1.29
N ARG A 108 17.19 -6.85 2.39
CA ARG A 108 17.31 -5.81 3.42
C ARG A 108 18.22 -6.19 4.58
N GLY A 109 18.55 -7.48 4.70
CA GLY A 109 19.56 -7.96 5.63
C GLY A 109 19.34 -9.39 6.11
N VAL A 110 20.32 -9.86 6.87
CA VAL A 110 20.32 -11.14 7.58
C VAL A 110 20.21 -10.87 9.08
N PHE A 111 19.20 -11.46 9.71
CA PHE A 111 18.82 -11.20 11.10
C PHE A 111 18.84 -12.50 11.90
N THR A 112 19.47 -12.44 13.07
CA THR A 112 19.47 -13.51 14.08
C THR A 112 18.46 -13.24 15.20
N ASP A 113 18.02 -11.98 15.32
CA ASP A 113 17.12 -11.47 16.34
C ASP A 113 15.81 -11.02 15.69
N ILE A 114 14.69 -11.48 16.23
CA ILE A 114 13.36 -11.20 15.70
C ILE A 114 12.94 -9.75 15.95
N ASP A 115 13.33 -9.12 17.06
CA ASP A 115 12.97 -7.74 17.37
C ASP A 115 13.67 -6.78 16.41
N LEU A 116 14.94 -7.06 16.08
CA LEU A 116 15.68 -6.31 15.07
C LEU A 116 15.08 -6.47 13.67
N LEU A 117 14.65 -7.68 13.31
CA LEU A 117 13.96 -7.96 12.06
C LEU A 117 12.65 -7.17 11.97
N LEU A 118 11.83 -7.23 13.01
CA LEU A 118 10.53 -6.56 13.06
C LEU A 118 10.69 -5.03 13.05
N ALA A 119 11.65 -4.49 13.80
CA ALA A 119 11.96 -3.07 13.76
C ALA A 119 12.34 -2.63 12.34
N LYS A 120 13.20 -3.40 11.66
CA LYS A 120 13.60 -3.10 10.29
C LYS A 120 12.44 -3.20 9.30
N ILE A 121 11.62 -4.25 9.39
CA ILE A 121 10.41 -4.39 8.55
C ILE A 121 9.49 -3.20 8.78
N ASN A 122 9.26 -2.78 10.03
CA ASN A 122 8.41 -1.65 10.36
C ASN A 122 8.94 -0.34 9.77
N ASP A 123 10.24 -0.11 9.85
CA ASP A 123 10.86 1.08 9.27
C ASP A 123 10.76 1.07 7.74
N ASP A 124 11.06 -0.06 7.11
CA ASP A 124 11.00 -0.20 5.66
C ASP A 124 9.56 -0.14 5.14
N VAL A 125 8.59 -0.71 5.86
CA VAL A 125 7.15 -0.59 5.57
C VAL A 125 6.66 0.84 5.79
N LYS A 126 7.12 1.56 6.82
CA LYS A 126 6.76 2.97 7.04
C LYS A 126 7.36 3.88 5.98
N LEU A 127 8.62 3.67 5.65
CA LEU A 127 9.29 4.36 4.54
C LEU A 127 8.57 4.05 3.24
N SER A 128 8.14 2.80 3.06
CA SER A 128 7.33 2.39 1.92
C SER A 128 5.97 3.04 1.93
N LEU A 129 5.18 3.02 3.00
CA LEU A 129 3.88 3.71 3.05
C LEU A 129 3.99 5.21 2.80
N LYS A 130 5.13 5.81 3.16
CA LYS A 130 5.48 7.17 2.76
C LYS A 130 5.73 7.21 1.24
N ASN A 131 6.69 6.45 0.73
CA ASN A 131 7.23 6.52 -0.65
C ASN A 131 6.37 5.83 -1.72
N ILE A 132 5.47 4.94 -1.30
CA ILE A 132 4.69 3.99 -2.10
C ILE A 132 3.24 4.45 -2.01
N LEU A 133 2.95 5.57 -2.66
CA LEU A 133 1.88 5.51 -3.64
C LEU A 133 2.55 5.64 -5.00
N PRO A 134 3.04 4.53 -5.59
CA PRO A 134 3.23 4.47 -7.02
C PRO A 134 1.81 4.64 -7.55
N LEU A 135 1.59 5.84 -8.05
CA LEU A 135 0.57 6.01 -9.03
C LEU A 135 1.00 5.09 -10.19
N ASN A 136 0.39 3.91 -10.38
CA ASN A 136 0.46 3.24 -11.68
C ASN A 136 -0.20 4.20 -12.67
N ILE A 137 0.62 4.94 -13.41
CA ILE A 137 0.21 6.18 -14.06
C ILE A 137 -0.60 5.88 -15.31
N PHE A 138 -0.12 4.99 -16.17
CA PHE A 138 -0.79 4.66 -17.42
C PHE A 138 -0.64 3.16 -17.71
N HIS A 139 -1.74 2.51 -18.08
CA HIS A 139 -1.69 1.17 -18.68
C HIS A 139 -1.48 1.31 -20.19
N LYS A 140 -0.63 0.46 -20.77
CA LYS A 140 -0.79 0.05 -22.17
C LYS A 140 -2.02 -0.84 -22.24
N TYR A 141 -2.86 -0.62 -23.27
CA TYR A 141 -4.15 -1.29 -23.48
C TYR A 141 -4.08 -2.84 -23.50
N ASP A 142 -2.89 -3.44 -23.59
CA ASP A 142 -2.70 -4.88 -23.81
C ASP A 142 -2.49 -5.72 -22.53
N ASP A 143 -2.28 -5.12 -21.35
CA ASP A 143 -2.02 -5.89 -20.12
C ASP A 143 -3.28 -5.95 -19.22
N LEU A 144 -4.17 -6.89 -19.55
CA LEU A 144 -5.45 -7.16 -18.86
C LEU A 144 -5.33 -7.57 -17.37
N ASN A 145 -4.11 -7.65 -16.82
CA ASN A 145 -3.84 -8.36 -15.56
C ASN A 145 -3.41 -7.48 -14.37
N LEU A 146 -3.35 -6.14 -14.51
CA LEU A 146 -3.05 -5.24 -13.39
C LEU A 146 -4.23 -4.31 -13.08
N LYS A 147 -4.99 -4.64 -12.02
CA LYS A 147 -6.26 -4.00 -11.62
C LYS A 147 -6.13 -2.62 -10.93
N GLU A 148 -4.93 -2.04 -10.81
CA GLU A 148 -4.75 -0.74 -10.17
C GLU A 148 -4.59 0.37 -11.22
N MET A 149 -5.49 1.36 -11.19
CA MET A 149 -5.47 2.58 -12.02
C MET A 149 -5.41 3.80 -11.13
N SER A 150 -4.30 4.52 -11.16
CA SER A 150 -4.12 5.68 -10.29
C SER A 150 -4.16 7.03 -11.03
N MET A 151 -3.76 7.04 -12.31
CA MET A 151 -3.98 8.16 -13.21
C MET A 151 -4.70 7.70 -14.48
N LYS A 152 -5.34 8.66 -15.16
CA LYS A 152 -6.06 8.47 -16.42
C LYS A 152 -5.55 9.47 -17.43
N ASP A 153 -5.27 9.00 -18.64
CA ASP A 153 -5.06 9.82 -19.83
C ASP A 153 -6.45 10.24 -20.32
N LEU A 154 -6.80 11.52 -20.18
CA LEU A 154 -8.16 11.98 -20.49
C LEU A 154 -8.45 11.98 -21.99
N ASN A 155 -7.44 11.94 -22.85
CA ASN A 155 -7.65 11.84 -24.30
C ASN A 155 -8.13 10.43 -24.69
N LYS A 156 -7.71 9.41 -23.94
CA LYS A 156 -8.08 8.01 -24.20
C LYS A 156 -9.23 7.51 -23.32
N GLN A 157 -9.35 8.04 -22.10
CA GLN A 157 -10.22 7.50 -21.05
C GLN A 157 -11.28 8.48 -20.53
N SER A 158 -11.65 9.49 -21.33
CA SER A 158 -12.64 10.52 -20.98
C SER A 158 -13.96 9.94 -20.45
N ALA A 159 -14.49 8.87 -21.07
CA ALA A 159 -15.74 8.25 -20.63
C ALA A 159 -15.65 7.66 -19.21
N GLN A 160 -14.59 6.88 -18.92
CA GLN A 160 -14.36 6.31 -17.59
C GLN A 160 -14.10 7.40 -16.53
N PHE A 161 -13.49 8.52 -16.92
CA PHE A 161 -13.36 9.68 -16.06
C PHE A 161 -14.75 10.26 -15.73
N MET A 162 -15.59 10.52 -16.73
CA MET A 162 -16.94 11.07 -16.52
C MET A 162 -17.81 10.18 -15.62
N TRP A 163 -17.78 8.86 -15.82
CA TRP A 163 -18.50 7.92 -14.95
C TRP A 163 -18.00 7.97 -13.50
N PHE A 164 -16.69 8.10 -13.30
CA PHE A 164 -16.12 8.22 -11.97
C PHE A 164 -16.49 9.56 -11.32
N GLN A 165 -16.50 10.66 -12.06
CA GLN A 165 -16.98 11.95 -11.55
C GLN A 165 -18.46 11.88 -11.16
N LEU A 166 -19.30 11.22 -11.96
CA LEU A 166 -20.71 11.02 -11.63
C LEU A 166 -20.89 10.16 -10.37
N LEU A 167 -20.07 9.12 -10.18
CA LEU A 167 -20.04 8.33 -8.95
C LEU A 167 -19.72 9.20 -7.74
N ILE A 168 -18.62 9.99 -7.80
CA ILE A 168 -18.23 10.87 -6.71
C ILE A 168 -19.34 11.90 -6.42
N ASP A 169 -19.91 12.51 -7.46
CA ASP A 169 -20.99 13.49 -7.33
C ASP A 169 -22.23 12.88 -6.65
N THR A 170 -22.63 11.67 -7.06
CA THR A 170 -23.74 10.93 -6.46
C THR A 170 -23.47 10.62 -5.00
N LEU A 171 -22.24 10.24 -4.65
CA LEU A 171 -21.87 10.04 -3.25
C LEU A 171 -22.04 11.35 -2.48
N LEU A 172 -21.42 12.44 -2.92
CA LEU A 172 -21.42 13.71 -2.18
C LEU A 172 -22.84 14.30 -1.94
N HIS A 173 -23.70 14.19 -2.95
CA HIS A 173 -25.05 14.76 -2.94
C HIS A 173 -26.14 13.79 -2.47
N GLY A 174 -25.82 12.51 -2.27
CA GLY A 174 -26.78 11.56 -1.72
C GLY A 174 -27.25 11.95 -0.32
N ASP A 175 -28.52 11.69 -0.03
CA ASP A 175 -29.04 11.68 1.33
C ASP A 175 -28.50 10.43 2.02
N TYR A 176 -27.73 10.62 3.08
CA TYR A 176 -27.14 9.52 3.82
C TYR A 176 -28.13 9.04 4.85
N SER A 177 -28.43 7.75 4.83
CA SER A 177 -29.06 7.08 5.97
C SER A 177 -28.13 7.15 7.18
N ASP A 178 -28.72 7.08 8.39
CA ASP A 178 -27.99 6.93 9.66
C ASP A 178 -27.01 5.74 9.66
N THR A 179 -27.18 4.79 8.73
CA THR A 179 -26.36 3.57 8.60
C THR A 179 -25.02 3.76 7.87
N ALA A 180 -24.76 4.91 7.24
CA ALA A 180 -23.55 5.07 6.43
C ALA A 180 -22.24 4.95 7.23
N LYS A 181 -22.27 5.39 8.50
CA LYS A 181 -21.14 5.22 9.43
C LYS A 181 -20.96 3.76 9.82
N ASP A 182 -22.05 3.03 9.98
CA ASP A 182 -22.05 1.60 10.34
C ASP A 182 -21.53 0.74 9.19
N ASP A 183 -21.96 0.99 7.96
CA ASP A 183 -21.48 0.28 6.77
C ASP A 183 -19.95 0.37 6.65
N MET A 184 -19.40 1.56 6.86
CA MET A 184 -17.95 1.77 6.87
C MET A 184 -17.28 1.03 8.03
N PHE A 185 -17.87 1.08 9.22
CA PHE A 185 -17.33 0.42 10.41
C PHE A 185 -17.25 -1.10 10.22
N TYR A 186 -18.34 -1.73 9.78
CA TYR A 186 -18.36 -3.18 9.55
C TYR A 186 -17.42 -3.61 8.43
N GLU A 187 -17.29 -2.80 7.37
CA GLU A 187 -16.25 -3.03 6.36
C GLU A 187 -14.86 -3.00 7.00
N CYS A 188 -14.53 -1.95 7.76
CA CYS A 188 -13.22 -1.85 8.41
C CYS A 188 -12.95 -3.03 9.36
N VAL A 189 -13.94 -3.43 10.18
CA VAL A 189 -13.81 -4.58 11.09
C VAL A 189 -13.54 -5.86 10.31
N ALA A 190 -14.28 -6.11 9.22
CA ALA A 190 -14.07 -7.29 8.38
C ALA A 190 -12.67 -7.30 7.73
N GLN A 191 -12.13 -6.12 7.39
CA GLN A 191 -10.81 -5.99 6.78
C GLN A 191 -9.64 -6.23 7.75
N TYR A 192 -9.86 -6.00 9.04
CA TYR A 192 -8.85 -6.12 10.09
C TYR A 192 -9.19 -7.21 11.10
N ASP A 193 -9.94 -8.23 10.68
CA ASP A 193 -10.24 -9.38 11.51
C ASP A 193 -8.94 -10.03 12.02
N GLY A 194 -8.89 -10.32 13.33
CA GLY A 194 -7.68 -10.82 14.00
C GLY A 194 -6.58 -9.79 14.28
N ASN A 195 -6.73 -8.51 13.92
CA ASN A 195 -5.78 -7.44 14.26
C ASN A 195 -6.32 -6.55 15.38
N GLU A 196 -6.10 -6.96 16.64
CA GLU A 196 -6.63 -6.26 17.82
C GLU A 196 -6.23 -4.79 17.90
N ILE A 197 -5.04 -4.42 17.42
CA ILE A 197 -4.54 -3.05 17.44
C ILE A 197 -5.34 -2.18 16.48
N GLU A 198 -5.53 -2.63 15.23
CA GLU A 198 -6.32 -1.90 14.26
C GLU A 198 -7.81 -1.92 14.62
N LEU A 199 -8.35 -3.04 15.12
CA LEU A 199 -9.71 -3.12 15.63
C LEU A 199 -9.97 -2.10 16.75
N LYS A 200 -9.03 -1.93 17.68
CA LYS A 200 -9.12 -0.88 18.71
C LYS A 200 -9.13 0.52 18.09
N ARG A 201 -8.27 0.79 17.12
CA ARG A 201 -8.25 2.09 16.39
C ARG A 201 -9.56 2.34 15.64
N ILE A 202 -10.15 1.32 15.04
CA ILE A 202 -11.44 1.38 14.34
C ILE A 202 -12.58 1.68 15.33
N LEU A 203 -12.58 1.02 16.49
CA LEU A 203 -13.55 1.28 17.57
C LEU A 203 -13.41 2.70 18.13
N ASP A 204 -12.18 3.16 18.35
CA ASP A 204 -11.90 4.51 18.83
C ASP A 204 -12.39 5.54 17.80
N PHE A 205 -12.09 5.34 16.52
CA PHE A 205 -12.63 6.16 15.43
C PHE A 205 -14.17 6.16 15.46
N TYR A 206 -14.81 5.00 15.52
CA TYR A 206 -16.27 4.89 15.49
C TYR A 206 -16.92 5.68 16.64
N LYS A 207 -16.33 5.66 17.83
CA LYS A 207 -16.85 6.37 19.01
C LYS A 207 -16.55 7.86 19.03
N THR A 208 -15.38 8.28 18.56
CA THR A 208 -14.85 9.63 18.83
C THR A 208 -14.76 10.53 17.59
N TYR A 209 -14.93 9.98 16.39
CA TYR A 209 -14.79 10.74 15.16
C TYR A 209 -15.87 11.83 15.02
N ILE A 210 -15.41 13.01 14.59
CA ILE A 210 -16.22 14.16 14.18
C ILE A 210 -15.75 14.66 12.81
N ALA A 211 -16.66 15.28 12.04
CA ALA A 211 -16.42 15.64 10.64
C ALA A 211 -15.24 16.61 10.45
N GLU A 212 -14.99 17.49 11.42
CA GLU A 212 -13.93 18.50 11.42
C GLU A 212 -12.53 17.89 11.53
N GLN A 213 -12.42 16.58 11.77
CA GLN A 213 -11.14 15.89 11.85
C GLN A 213 -10.84 15.04 10.60
N ALA A 214 -11.67 15.09 9.55
CA ALA A 214 -11.54 14.22 8.39
C ALA A 214 -10.14 14.27 7.73
N ILE A 215 -9.61 15.46 7.44
CA ILE A 215 -8.26 15.65 6.88
C ILE A 215 -7.20 15.09 7.84
N SER A 216 -7.32 15.34 9.14
CA SER A 216 -6.38 14.83 10.16
C SER A 216 -6.36 13.30 10.16
N TRP A 217 -7.52 12.65 10.11
CA TRP A 217 -7.62 11.19 10.01
C TRP A 217 -7.06 10.62 8.71
N TYR A 218 -7.32 11.31 7.59
CA TYR A 218 -6.84 10.89 6.27
C TYR A 218 -5.33 11.04 6.12
N THR A 219 -4.71 12.08 6.70
CA THR A 219 -3.27 12.35 6.59
C THR A 219 -2.41 11.58 7.59
N ARG A 220 -3.00 11.02 8.65
CA ARG A 220 -2.33 10.15 9.61
C ARG A 220 -2.17 8.74 9.03
N ASN A 221 -1.15 8.01 9.49
CA ASN A 221 -1.03 6.58 9.19
C ASN A 221 -2.15 5.80 9.90
N SER A 222 -3.28 5.65 9.22
CA SER A 222 -4.51 5.04 9.73
C SER A 222 -5.10 4.05 8.73
N PHE A 223 -5.96 3.15 9.21
CA PHE A 223 -6.72 2.24 8.36
C PHE A 223 -7.51 2.97 7.27
N LEU A 224 -8.01 4.19 7.55
CA LEU A 224 -8.78 4.99 6.60
C LEU A 224 -7.94 5.37 5.38
N TYR A 225 -6.74 5.91 5.60
CA TYR A 225 -5.84 6.28 4.52
C TYR A 225 -5.52 5.07 3.63
N ARG A 226 -5.20 3.92 4.23
CA ARG A 226 -4.83 2.71 3.51
C ARG A 226 -5.99 2.13 2.70
N LEU A 227 -7.12 1.87 3.35
CA LEU A 227 -8.28 1.25 2.71
C LEU A 227 -8.88 2.15 1.63
N LEU A 228 -9.02 3.45 1.89
CA LEU A 228 -9.62 4.38 0.95
C LEU A 228 -8.77 4.57 -0.30
N ASN A 229 -7.45 4.76 -0.14
CA ASN A 229 -6.55 4.89 -1.29
C ASN A 229 -6.44 3.60 -2.09
N LYS A 230 -6.47 2.42 -1.46
CA LYS A 230 -6.56 1.16 -2.21
C LYS A 230 -7.86 1.10 -3.00
N ALA A 231 -9.01 1.35 -2.35
CA ALA A 231 -10.32 1.29 -2.98
C ALA A 231 -10.42 2.18 -4.23
N PHE A 232 -9.87 3.39 -4.16
CA PHE A 232 -9.79 4.29 -5.31
C PHE A 232 -8.84 3.79 -6.41
N ARG A 233 -7.66 3.25 -6.06
CA ARG A 233 -6.73 2.67 -7.04
C ARG A 233 -7.34 1.50 -7.81
N ILE A 234 -8.01 0.57 -7.12
CA ILE A 234 -8.67 -0.57 -7.79
C ILE A 234 -10.08 -0.25 -8.29
N GLN A 235 -10.54 1.00 -8.15
CA GLN A 235 -11.90 1.46 -8.46
C GLN A 235 -13.00 0.52 -7.92
N ASN A 236 -12.81 0.01 -6.70
CA ASN A 236 -13.79 -0.89 -6.08
C ASN A 236 -14.98 -0.09 -5.57
N ILE A 237 -16.00 0.03 -6.44
CA ILE A 237 -17.22 0.81 -6.19
C ILE A 237 -17.91 0.38 -4.88
N ASN A 238 -17.93 -0.92 -4.58
CA ASN A 238 -18.57 -1.43 -3.36
C ASN A 238 -17.87 -0.90 -2.10
N ILE A 239 -16.54 -0.91 -2.06
CA ILE A 239 -15.78 -0.36 -0.91
C ILE A 239 -15.91 1.16 -0.88
N ILE A 240 -15.77 1.84 -2.03
CA ILE A 240 -15.93 3.30 -2.11
C ILE A 240 -17.31 3.72 -1.56
N TYR A 241 -18.37 3.01 -1.93
CA TYR A 241 -19.72 3.26 -1.42
C TYR A 241 -19.86 3.02 0.09
N LYS A 242 -19.21 2.00 0.65
CA LYS A 242 -19.21 1.80 2.12
C LYS A 242 -18.48 2.93 2.85
N PHE A 243 -17.45 3.50 2.23
CA PHE A 243 -16.68 4.63 2.78
C PHE A 243 -17.32 6.01 2.54
N ARG A 244 -18.53 6.07 1.96
CA ARG A 244 -19.23 7.30 1.60
C ARG A 244 -19.34 8.32 2.74
N TYR A 245 -19.56 7.85 3.96
CA TYR A 245 -19.64 8.70 5.16
C TYR A 245 -18.38 9.54 5.36
N PHE A 246 -17.20 8.89 5.31
CA PHE A 246 -15.93 9.57 5.50
C PHE A 246 -15.53 10.40 4.26
N ILE A 247 -15.79 9.88 3.05
CA ILE A 247 -15.48 10.58 1.78
C ILE A 247 -16.16 11.95 1.75
N LYS A 248 -17.45 12.04 2.13
CA LYS A 248 -18.18 13.31 2.16
C LYS A 248 -17.59 14.30 3.16
N HIS A 249 -17.28 13.85 4.37
CA HIS A 249 -16.68 14.73 5.38
C HIS A 249 -15.30 15.23 4.93
N LEU A 250 -14.47 14.35 4.35
CA LEU A 250 -13.17 14.72 3.82
C LEU A 250 -13.28 15.73 2.67
N TYR A 251 -14.19 15.50 1.74
CA TYR A 251 -14.44 16.40 0.62
C TYR A 251 -14.92 17.78 1.09
N ASN A 252 -15.91 17.82 1.97
CA ASN A 252 -16.44 19.07 2.51
C ASN A 252 -15.36 19.87 3.24
N GLN A 253 -14.57 19.20 4.09
CA GLN A 253 -13.49 19.87 4.80
C GLN A 253 -12.41 20.41 3.85
N LEU A 254 -12.04 19.66 2.81
CA LEU A 254 -11.10 20.14 1.79
C LEU A 254 -11.65 21.35 1.03
N ARG A 255 -12.94 21.35 0.68
CA ARG A 255 -13.61 22.48 0.03
C ARG A 255 -13.62 23.72 0.93
N ASP A 256 -13.93 23.56 2.21
CA ASP A 256 -13.96 24.67 3.16
C ASP A 256 -12.57 25.28 3.34
N VAL A 257 -11.52 24.45 3.44
CA VAL A 257 -10.12 24.90 3.46
C VAL A 257 -9.75 25.61 2.16
N GLN A 258 -10.14 25.08 1.01
CA GLN A 258 -9.89 25.70 -0.29
C GLN A 258 -10.55 27.08 -0.38
N LEU A 259 -11.81 27.23 0.03
CA LEU A 259 -12.53 28.52 0.02
C LEU A 259 -11.91 29.56 0.96
N GLN A 260 -11.26 29.11 2.04
CA GLN A 260 -10.52 29.99 2.93
C GLN A 260 -9.19 30.44 2.30
N GLN A 261 -8.49 29.54 1.61
CA GLN A 261 -7.18 29.82 1.00
C GLN A 261 -7.27 30.56 -0.35
N SER A 262 -8.33 30.33 -1.13
CA SER A 262 -8.51 30.90 -2.47
C SER A 262 -8.77 32.40 -2.49
N LYS A 263 -9.09 33.00 -1.33
CA LYS A 263 -9.27 34.46 -1.21
C LYS A 263 -7.97 35.23 -1.47
N ASP A 264 -6.81 34.60 -1.27
CA ASP A 264 -5.50 35.26 -1.29
C ASP A 264 -4.51 34.71 -2.33
N LEU A 265 -4.83 33.62 -3.04
CA LEU A 265 -3.87 32.91 -3.90
C LEU A 265 -4.47 32.54 -5.27
N SER A 266 -3.84 33.02 -6.35
CA SER A 266 -4.17 32.65 -7.74
C SER A 266 -3.48 31.36 -8.20
N SER A 267 -2.33 31.02 -7.60
CA SER A 267 -1.60 29.79 -7.84
C SER A 267 -0.66 29.47 -6.67
N ILE A 268 -0.41 28.18 -6.44
CA ILE A 268 0.57 27.70 -5.47
C ILE A 268 1.49 26.69 -6.13
N THR A 269 2.77 26.72 -5.79
CA THR A 269 3.74 25.69 -6.19
C THR A 269 3.87 24.68 -5.06
N VAL A 270 3.65 23.41 -5.39
CA VAL A 270 3.76 22.29 -4.48
C VAL A 270 4.61 21.19 -5.10
N TYR A 271 5.17 20.34 -4.26
CA TYR A 271 6.09 19.27 -4.64
C TYR A 271 5.53 17.92 -4.18
N ARG A 272 5.77 16.88 -4.99
CA ARG A 272 5.50 15.48 -4.66
C ARG A 272 6.66 14.64 -5.15
N GLY A 273 7.22 13.83 -4.26
CA GLY A 273 8.17 12.80 -4.66
C GLY A 273 7.43 11.49 -4.86
N GLN A 274 7.84 10.72 -5.86
CA GLN A 274 7.29 9.42 -6.16
C GLN A 274 8.36 8.55 -6.81
N LEU A 275 8.48 7.30 -6.36
CA LEU A 275 9.22 6.28 -7.06
C LEU A 275 8.39 5.77 -8.26
N MET A 276 9.00 5.67 -9.43
CA MET A 276 8.34 5.34 -10.68
C MET A 276 9.22 4.43 -11.54
N HIS A 277 8.62 3.48 -12.25
CA HIS A 277 9.36 2.67 -13.23
C HIS A 277 9.74 3.49 -14.46
N HIS A 278 10.81 3.09 -15.15
CA HIS A 278 11.27 3.80 -16.35
C HIS A 278 10.17 3.87 -17.42
N ASP A 279 9.49 2.75 -17.68
CA ASP A 279 8.39 2.68 -18.65
C ASP A 279 7.21 3.58 -18.27
N GLU A 280 6.87 3.65 -16.99
CA GLU A 280 5.83 4.56 -16.49
C GLU A 280 6.22 6.02 -16.67
N PHE A 281 7.50 6.34 -16.44
CA PHE A 281 8.04 7.68 -16.61
C PHE A 281 8.05 8.09 -18.08
N ASP A 282 8.39 7.19 -18.99
CA ASP A 282 8.35 7.45 -20.42
C ASP A 282 6.91 7.67 -20.90
N ASN A 283 5.95 6.83 -20.47
CA ASN A 283 4.53 7.07 -20.74
C ASN A 283 4.07 8.44 -20.17
N PHE A 284 4.59 8.86 -19.01
CA PHE A 284 4.28 10.17 -18.45
C PHE A 284 4.82 11.32 -19.28
N LYS A 285 6.02 11.18 -19.88
CA LYS A 285 6.57 12.17 -20.82
C LYS A 285 5.74 12.29 -22.09
N GLU A 286 5.12 11.21 -22.56
CA GLU A 286 4.24 11.25 -23.74
C GLU A 286 2.99 12.12 -23.52
N ASN A 287 2.62 12.41 -22.27
CA ASN A 287 1.47 13.26 -21.92
C ASN A 287 1.83 14.74 -21.75
N VAL A 288 3.03 15.18 -22.14
CA VAL A 288 3.42 16.61 -22.09
C VAL A 288 2.53 17.42 -23.03
N GLY A 289 1.83 18.41 -22.48
CA GLY A 289 0.86 19.24 -23.21
C GLY A 289 -0.58 18.74 -23.12
N GLU A 290 -0.80 17.56 -22.52
CA GLU A 290 -2.10 16.92 -22.38
C GLU A 290 -2.66 17.00 -20.95
N LEU A 291 -3.90 16.54 -20.76
CA LEU A 291 -4.58 16.52 -19.45
C LEU A 291 -4.53 15.14 -18.80
N ILE A 292 -4.08 15.12 -17.54
CA ILE A 292 -4.04 13.93 -16.68
C ILE A 292 -5.04 14.07 -15.53
N SER A 293 -5.67 12.96 -15.15
CA SER A 293 -6.52 12.90 -13.96
C SER A 293 -5.97 11.91 -12.96
N ILE A 294 -6.11 12.20 -11.66
CA ILE A 294 -5.64 11.35 -10.56
C ILE A 294 -6.87 10.81 -9.83
N ASN A 295 -6.96 9.48 -9.70
CA ASN A 295 -8.14 8.82 -9.13
C ASN A 295 -8.15 8.81 -7.59
N THR A 296 -7.08 9.28 -6.95
CA THR A 296 -6.89 9.33 -5.48
C THR A 296 -6.70 10.77 -5.02
N PHE A 297 -6.78 11.04 -3.71
CA PHE A 297 -6.41 12.36 -3.20
C PHE A 297 -4.91 12.62 -3.39
N PHE A 298 -4.60 13.72 -4.07
CA PHE A 298 -3.23 14.04 -4.46
C PHE A 298 -2.48 14.79 -3.35
N SER A 299 -1.78 14.03 -2.51
CA SER A 299 -0.99 14.61 -1.41
C SER A 299 0.30 15.24 -1.92
N THR A 300 0.57 16.47 -1.50
CA THR A 300 1.73 17.28 -1.88
C THR A 300 2.28 18.06 -0.68
N THR A 301 3.46 18.68 -0.82
CA THR A 301 4.11 19.49 0.20
C THR A 301 4.61 20.81 -0.40
N LEU A 302 4.63 21.88 0.41
CA LEU A 302 5.26 23.15 0.02
C LEU A 302 6.80 23.08 0.06
N GLN A 303 7.36 22.09 0.75
CA GLN A 303 8.80 21.95 0.93
C GLN A 303 9.34 20.86 0.00
N SER A 304 10.14 21.26 -1.00
CA SER A 304 10.78 20.31 -1.93
C SER A 304 11.62 19.25 -1.22
N GLN A 305 12.31 19.62 -0.14
CA GLN A 305 13.09 18.67 0.66
C GLN A 305 12.23 17.56 1.29
N VAL A 306 11.01 17.90 1.69
CA VAL A 306 10.05 16.90 2.19
C VAL A 306 9.66 15.97 1.06
N ALA A 307 9.41 16.49 -0.15
CA ALA A 307 9.09 15.68 -1.33
C ALA A 307 10.24 14.72 -1.70
N LEU A 308 11.49 15.14 -1.59
CA LEU A 308 12.65 14.27 -1.86
C LEU A 308 12.72 13.06 -0.92
N ASN A 309 12.18 13.14 0.29
CA ASN A 309 12.10 11.98 1.17
C ASN A 309 11.20 10.87 0.59
N PHE A 310 10.32 11.22 -0.35
CA PHE A 310 9.37 10.31 -1.01
C PHE A 310 9.90 9.69 -2.31
N THR A 311 11.05 10.11 -2.84
CA THR A 311 11.60 9.60 -4.11
C THR A 311 12.31 8.25 -3.96
N GLY A 312 12.39 7.71 -2.75
CA GLY A 312 13.15 6.50 -2.44
C GLY A 312 14.67 6.73 -2.50
N ASN A 313 15.44 5.74 -2.03
CA ASN A 313 16.88 5.88 -1.84
C ASN A 313 17.68 5.36 -3.06
N GLY A 314 17.05 5.10 -4.21
CA GLY A 314 17.66 4.44 -5.39
C GLY A 314 18.01 2.95 -5.21
N PHE A 315 18.11 2.44 -3.97
CA PHE A 315 18.47 1.05 -3.65
C PHE A 315 17.27 0.09 -3.55
N GLY A 316 16.24 0.23 -4.40
CA GLY A 316 14.93 -0.38 -4.14
C GLY A 316 14.35 -1.29 -5.22
N ARG A 317 14.66 -1.05 -6.49
CA ARG A 317 14.17 -1.87 -7.60
C ARG A 317 15.27 -1.94 -8.64
N PRO A 318 15.79 -3.13 -8.98
CA PRO A 318 16.47 -3.28 -10.26
C PRO A 318 15.48 -2.91 -11.37
N ASP A 319 16.00 -2.32 -12.44
CA ASP A 319 15.26 -2.09 -13.68
C ASP A 319 14.64 -3.39 -14.22
#